data_AF-A0A950GWE8-F1
#
_entry.id   AF-A0A950GWE8-F1
#
_cell.length_a   1.000
_cell.length_b   1.000
_cell.length_c   1.000
_cell.angle_alpha   90.00
_cell.angle_beta   90.00
_cell.angle_gamma   90.00
#
_symmetry.space_group_name_H-M   'P 1'
#
loop_
_entity.id
_entity.type
_entity.pdbx_description
1 polymer ?
#
loop_
_entity_poly.entity_id
_entity_poly.type
_entity_poly.pdbx_seq_one_letter_code
_entity_poly.pdbx_strand_id
1 'polypeptide(L)'
;MSNLDRERVLEVRHWTEDLFSFSTSRSPSFRFQSGQFTMIGLDVEGKPLLRAYSLASANFEEKLEFFSIKVQDGPLTSRLQHLEPGDTVLVSRKATGTLVHGNLIAGRTLYLLGTGTGLAPFLSIIKDADTYDKYQKVVLVHGCRQVAELAYGDFILRELPDHEFLGDLVRGKLVYYPTVTREPFRNRGRLTDLITSNTLSEDLGVPPLDPE
;
A
#
# COMPACT_ATOMS: atom_id res chain seq x y z
N MET A 1 10.21 -4.97 29.29
CA MET A 1 10.52 -5.58 27.98
C MET A 1 10.00 -4.65 26.90
N SER A 2 10.82 -4.21 25.94
CA SER A 2 10.34 -3.29 24.89
C SER A 2 9.38 -4.02 23.95
N ASN A 3 8.25 -3.40 23.62
CA ASN A 3 7.26 -3.92 22.66
C ASN A 3 7.69 -3.73 21.18
N LEU A 4 9.00 -3.60 20.95
CA LEU A 4 9.60 -3.28 19.66
C LEU A 4 10.59 -4.40 19.29
N ASP A 5 10.45 -4.92 18.08
CA ASP A 5 11.43 -5.75 17.41
C ASP A 5 12.40 -4.87 16.62
N ARG A 6 13.62 -5.38 16.40
CA ARG A 6 14.66 -4.75 15.61
C ARG A 6 14.80 -5.53 14.31
N GLU A 7 14.21 -5.01 13.25
CA GLU A 7 14.24 -5.64 11.93
C GLU A 7 15.34 -5.02 11.08
N ARG A 8 15.95 -5.85 10.22
CA ARG A 8 17.05 -5.45 9.34
C ARG A 8 16.50 -5.06 7.99
N VAL A 9 16.91 -3.91 7.47
CA VAL A 9 16.57 -3.48 6.11
C VAL A 9 17.21 -4.47 5.12
N LEU A 10 16.43 -4.93 4.15
CA LEU A 10 16.86 -5.88 3.13
C LEU A 10 17.06 -5.17 1.79
N GLU A 11 16.07 -4.38 1.38
CA GLU A 11 16.06 -3.69 0.10
C GLU A 11 15.52 -2.27 0.28
N VAL A 12 16.02 -1.33 -0.52
CA VAL A 12 15.54 0.05 -0.58
C VAL A 12 15.39 0.45 -2.04
N ARG A 13 14.23 1.01 -2.39
CA ARG A 13 13.93 1.50 -3.73
C ARG A 13 13.37 2.90 -3.67
N HIS A 14 14.04 3.85 -4.31
CA HIS A 14 13.53 5.20 -4.47
C HIS A 14 12.70 5.30 -5.75
N TRP A 15 11.46 5.76 -5.63
CA TRP A 15 10.54 5.98 -6.75
C TRP A 15 10.68 7.39 -7.30
N THR A 16 10.77 8.37 -6.40
CA THR A 16 10.98 9.78 -6.72
C THR A 16 11.86 10.44 -5.64
N GLU A 17 12.09 11.75 -5.77
CA GLU A 17 12.70 12.58 -4.72
C GLU A 17 11.90 12.58 -3.41
N ASP A 18 10.59 12.32 -3.49
CA ASP A 18 9.66 12.36 -2.36
C ASP A 18 9.14 10.97 -1.94
N LEU A 19 9.39 9.91 -2.70
CA LEU A 19 8.80 8.59 -2.48
C LEU A 19 9.84 7.48 -2.52
N PHE A 20 9.76 6.56 -1.57
CA PHE A 20 10.57 5.35 -1.55
C PHE A 20 9.85 4.21 -0.86
N SER A 21 10.27 3.00 -1.15
CA SER A 21 9.90 1.81 -0.39
C SER A 21 11.14 1.12 0.13
N PHE A 22 10.95 0.35 1.18
CA PHE A 22 11.98 -0.52 1.72
C PHE A 22 11.34 -1.77 2.32
N SER A 23 12.09 -2.85 2.29
CA SER A 23 11.72 -4.11 2.93
C SER A 23 12.63 -4.38 4.12
N THR A 24 12.09 -5.08 5.12
CA THR A 24 12.84 -5.52 6.29
C THR A 24 12.66 -7.01 6.53
N SER A 25 13.52 -7.60 7.35
CA SER A 25 13.22 -8.87 7.99
C SER A 25 11.89 -8.79 8.75
N ARG A 26 11.33 -9.96 9.06
CA ARG A 26 10.11 -10.10 9.83
C ARG A 26 10.32 -11.09 10.97
N SER A 27 10.05 -10.64 12.19
CA SER A 27 9.93 -11.51 13.36
C SER A 27 8.94 -12.67 13.07
N PRO A 28 9.34 -13.94 13.28
CA PRO A 28 8.47 -15.11 13.06
C PRO A 28 7.19 -15.11 13.91
N SER A 29 7.13 -14.27 14.94
CA SER A 29 5.96 -14.09 15.81
C SER A 29 5.03 -12.97 15.34
N PHE A 30 5.48 -12.12 14.40
CA PHE A 30 4.70 -10.99 13.91
C PHE A 30 3.52 -11.47 13.05
N ARG A 31 2.31 -11.13 13.47
CA ARG A 31 1.05 -11.46 12.79
C ARG A 31 0.27 -10.19 12.55
N PHE A 32 -0.38 -10.10 11.39
CA PHE A 32 -1.24 -8.98 11.02
C PHE A 32 -2.27 -9.44 10.00
N GLN A 33 -3.34 -8.65 9.86
CA GLN A 33 -4.31 -8.80 8.78
C GLN A 33 -3.95 -7.84 7.65
N SER A 34 -4.17 -8.26 6.40
CA SER A 34 -3.90 -7.42 5.24
C SER A 34 -4.65 -6.08 5.34
N GLY A 35 -3.94 -4.99 5.08
CA GLY A 35 -4.43 -3.61 5.24
C GLY A 35 -4.19 -2.95 6.62
N GLN A 36 -3.68 -3.69 7.61
CA GLN A 36 -3.25 -3.10 8.90
C GLN A 36 -1.96 -2.28 8.79
N PHE A 37 -1.71 -1.50 9.84
CA PHE A 37 -0.47 -0.77 10.06
C PHE A 37 0.19 -1.19 11.37
N THR A 38 1.48 -0.89 11.51
CA THR A 38 2.19 -0.95 12.79
C THR A 38 3.00 0.33 13.01
N MET A 39 3.52 0.52 14.21
CA MET A 39 4.46 1.60 14.48
C MET A 39 5.85 1.16 14.05
N ILE A 40 6.52 1.95 13.21
CA ILE A 40 7.93 1.76 12.90
C ILE A 40 8.74 3.00 13.24
N GLY A 41 10.05 2.87 13.34
CA GLY A 41 10.91 4.03 13.53
C GLY A 41 12.38 3.72 13.68
N LEU A 42 13.11 4.71 14.16
CA LEU A 42 14.55 4.63 14.40
C LEU A 42 14.86 5.01 15.85
N ASP A 43 15.98 4.56 16.38
CA ASP A 43 16.53 5.09 17.63
C ASP A 43 17.21 6.44 17.34
N VAL A 44 16.76 7.49 18.03
CA VAL A 44 17.32 8.84 17.95
C VAL A 44 17.68 9.27 19.37
N GLU A 45 18.96 9.52 19.62
CA GLU A 45 19.46 9.95 20.95
C GLU A 45 19.03 8.99 22.08
N GLY A 46 19.03 7.69 21.81
CA GLY A 46 18.66 6.65 22.76
C GLY A 46 17.15 6.52 23.01
N LYS A 47 16.30 7.20 22.22
CA LYS A 47 14.83 7.10 22.30
C LYS A 47 14.23 6.67 20.96
N PRO A 48 13.20 5.80 20.97
CA PRO A 48 12.53 5.38 19.75
C PRO A 48 11.66 6.52 19.18
N LEU A 49 11.95 6.94 17.96
CA LEU A 49 11.12 7.89 17.21
C LEU A 49 10.19 7.12 16.27
N LEU A 50 8.95 6.91 16.69
CA LEU A 50 8.00 6.04 15.99
C LEU A 50 6.93 6.82 15.20
N ARG A 51 6.49 6.26 14.08
CA ARG A 51 5.31 6.69 13.31
C ARG A 51 4.52 5.47 12.82
N ALA A 52 3.23 5.67 12.59
CA ALA A 52 2.37 4.64 12.02
C ALA A 52 2.68 4.44 10.54
N TYR A 53 2.83 3.18 10.12
CA TYR A 53 3.10 2.78 8.74
C TYR A 53 2.27 1.56 8.38
N SER A 54 1.53 1.66 7.28
CA SER A 54 0.82 0.52 6.71
C SER A 54 1.80 -0.54 6.22
N LEU A 55 1.43 -1.79 6.41
CA LEU A 55 2.18 -2.94 5.92
C LEU A 55 1.83 -3.12 4.43
N ALA A 56 2.80 -2.94 3.55
CA ALA A 56 2.64 -3.11 2.10
C ALA A 56 2.91 -4.55 1.64
N SER A 57 3.57 -5.36 2.46
CA SER A 57 3.70 -6.80 2.31
C SER A 57 2.40 -7.53 2.69
N ALA A 58 2.09 -8.64 2.02
CA ALA A 58 1.02 -9.54 2.43
C ALA A 58 1.36 -10.25 3.75
N ASN A 59 0.34 -10.70 4.46
CA ASN A 59 0.49 -11.31 5.79
C ASN A 59 1.23 -12.67 5.81
N PHE A 60 1.38 -13.33 4.66
CA PHE A 60 2.12 -14.58 4.50
C PHE A 60 3.57 -14.38 4.05
N GLU A 61 3.96 -13.18 3.60
CA GLU A 61 5.32 -12.92 3.14
C GLU A 61 6.33 -12.94 4.29
N GLU A 62 7.52 -13.48 4.05
CA GLU A 62 8.59 -13.59 5.06
C GLU A 62 9.30 -12.26 5.35
N LYS A 63 9.03 -11.21 4.56
CA LYS A 63 9.54 -9.85 4.75
C LYS A 63 8.41 -8.88 5.03
N LEU A 64 8.71 -7.81 5.76
CA LEU A 64 7.83 -6.65 5.85
C LEU A 64 8.20 -5.67 4.75
N GLU A 65 7.23 -5.01 4.16
CA GLU A 65 7.46 -3.94 3.19
C GLU A 65 6.70 -2.68 3.60
N PHE A 66 7.33 -1.53 3.41
CA PHE A 66 6.77 -0.22 3.73
C PHE A 66 6.93 0.72 2.54
N PHE A 67 5.89 1.51 2.28
CA PHE A 67 5.91 2.58 1.29
C PHE A 67 5.81 3.94 1.99
N SER A 68 6.78 4.80 1.74
CA SER A 68 7.05 5.98 2.56
C SER A 68 7.24 7.24 1.73
N ILE A 69 6.85 8.35 2.34
CA ILE A 69 7.14 9.70 1.86
C ILE A 69 8.46 10.20 2.47
N LYS A 70 9.19 11.01 1.73
CA LYS A 70 10.35 11.76 2.21
C LYS A 70 9.89 13.18 2.51
N VAL A 71 10.07 13.60 3.75
CA VAL A 71 9.80 14.99 4.15
C VAL A 71 11.10 15.50 4.74
N GLN A 72 11.72 16.48 4.08
CA GLN A 72 13.09 16.92 4.41
C GLN A 72 13.23 17.36 5.87
N ASP A 73 12.21 18.03 6.41
CA ASP A 73 12.17 18.46 7.83
C ASP A 73 11.30 17.53 8.70
N GLY A 74 10.90 16.37 8.18
CA GLY A 74 10.07 15.41 8.89
C GLY A 74 10.87 14.73 10.00
N PRO A 75 10.39 14.65 11.26
CA PRO A 75 11.19 14.10 12.36
C PRO A 75 11.76 12.70 12.07
N LEU A 76 10.94 11.81 11.50
CA LEU A 76 11.36 10.45 11.15
C LEU A 76 11.89 10.37 9.71
N THR A 77 11.13 10.87 8.74
CA THR A 77 11.39 10.62 7.32
C THR A 77 12.62 11.34 6.78
N SER A 78 13.05 12.44 7.41
CA SER A 78 14.35 13.09 7.13
C SER A 78 15.54 12.15 7.33
N ARG A 79 15.39 11.16 8.24
CA ARG A 79 16.40 10.13 8.54
C ARG A 79 16.11 8.83 7.80
N LEU A 80 14.83 8.43 7.78
CA LEU A 80 14.38 7.18 7.16
C LEU A 80 14.67 7.13 5.65
N GLN A 81 14.71 8.28 4.98
CA GLN A 81 15.04 8.36 3.55
C GLN A 81 16.48 7.93 3.21
N HIS A 82 17.36 7.83 4.22
CA HIS A 82 18.77 7.46 4.07
C HIS A 82 19.05 6.01 4.47
N LEU A 83 18.01 5.18 4.64
CA LEU A 83 18.21 3.76 4.95
C LEU A 83 19.01 3.06 3.85
N GLU A 84 19.89 2.16 4.28
CA GLU A 84 20.63 1.23 3.43
C GLU A 84 20.36 -0.23 3.85
N PRO A 85 20.52 -1.21 2.95
CA PRO A 85 20.49 -2.62 3.32
C PRO A 85 21.44 -2.92 4.49
N GLY A 86 20.93 -3.61 5.51
CA GLY A 86 21.63 -3.86 6.76
C GLY A 86 21.36 -2.83 7.86
N ASP A 87 20.70 -1.71 7.60
CA ASP A 87 20.26 -0.83 8.68
C ASP A 87 19.20 -1.48 9.57
N THR A 88 18.99 -0.90 10.75
CA THR A 88 17.99 -1.40 11.72
C THR A 88 16.80 -0.46 11.81
N VAL A 89 15.61 -1.03 11.66
CA VAL A 89 14.33 -0.35 11.86
C VAL A 89 13.62 -0.98 13.06
N LEU A 90 13.09 -0.14 13.94
CA LEU A 90 12.25 -0.57 15.05
C LEU A 90 10.85 -0.86 14.52
N VAL A 91 10.27 -2.00 14.90
CA VAL A 91 8.92 -2.41 14.50
C VAL A 91 8.12 -2.81 15.74
N SER A 92 6.99 -2.14 15.99
CA SER A 92 6.07 -2.53 17.05
C SER A 92 5.48 -3.90 16.76
N ARG A 93 5.42 -4.76 17.78
CA ARG A 93 4.88 -6.13 17.69
C ARG A 93 3.39 -6.21 17.43
N LYS A 94 2.65 -5.11 17.65
CA LYS A 94 1.20 -5.06 17.48
C LYS A 94 0.84 -4.30 16.21
N ALA A 95 0.28 -5.02 15.23
CA ALA A 95 -0.43 -4.44 14.11
C ALA A 95 -1.89 -4.12 14.50
N THR A 96 -2.45 -3.07 13.91
CA THR A 96 -3.84 -2.65 14.09
C THR A 96 -4.32 -1.86 12.88
N GLY A 97 -5.60 -1.56 12.78
CA GLY A 97 -6.14 -0.74 11.69
C GLY A 97 -7.59 -1.05 11.38
N THR A 98 -8.22 -0.15 10.63
CA THR A 98 -9.62 -0.25 10.22
C THR A 98 -9.80 -0.85 8.82
N LEU A 99 -8.75 -0.85 8.00
CA LEU A 99 -8.77 -1.33 6.62
C LEU A 99 -8.63 -2.86 6.56
N VAL A 100 -9.59 -3.56 7.18
CA VAL A 100 -9.65 -5.02 7.21
C VAL A 100 -11.02 -5.50 6.72
N HIS A 101 -11.06 -6.65 6.05
CA HIS A 101 -12.32 -7.19 5.50
C HIS A 101 -13.42 -7.36 6.55
N GLY A 102 -13.07 -7.65 7.81
CA GLY A 102 -14.04 -7.84 8.89
C GLY A 102 -14.89 -6.60 9.21
N ASN A 103 -14.49 -5.42 8.71
CA ASN A 103 -15.24 -4.18 8.88
C ASN A 103 -16.15 -3.85 7.68
N LEU A 104 -16.21 -4.71 6.66
CA LEU A 104 -17.03 -4.54 5.48
C LEU A 104 -18.21 -5.51 5.51
N ILE A 105 -19.39 -5.03 5.13
CA ILE A 105 -20.52 -5.90 4.81
C ILE A 105 -20.22 -6.70 3.53
N ALA A 106 -20.94 -7.80 3.33
CA ALA A 106 -20.82 -8.58 2.10
C ALA A 106 -21.15 -7.71 0.88
N GLY A 107 -20.35 -7.83 -0.18
CA GLY A 107 -20.50 -7.04 -1.40
C GLY A 107 -19.82 -7.73 -2.58
N ARG A 108 -20.17 -7.34 -3.80
CA ARG A 108 -19.62 -7.96 -5.03
C ARG A 108 -18.30 -7.32 -5.47
N THR A 109 -18.18 -6.00 -5.32
CA THR A 109 -17.02 -5.22 -5.77
C THR A 109 -16.38 -4.53 -4.60
N LEU A 110 -15.07 -4.70 -4.44
CA LEU A 110 -14.26 -3.96 -3.48
C LEU A 110 -13.58 -2.79 -4.18
N TYR A 111 -13.89 -1.56 -3.77
CA TYR A 111 -13.18 -0.37 -4.21
C TYR A 111 -12.11 0.04 -3.18
N LEU A 112 -10.86 0.08 -3.63
CA LEU A 112 -9.70 0.50 -2.85
C LEU A 112 -9.27 1.88 -3.35
N LEU A 113 -9.67 2.94 -2.64
CA LEU A 113 -9.50 4.32 -3.08
C LEU A 113 -8.33 4.98 -2.36
N GLY A 114 -7.16 5.08 -3.01
CA GLY A 114 -5.91 5.57 -2.40
C GLY A 114 -5.33 6.77 -3.13
N THR A 115 -4.66 7.65 -2.37
CA THR A 115 -3.84 8.73 -2.95
C THR A 115 -2.43 8.72 -2.35
N GLY A 116 -1.42 8.94 -3.19
CA GLY A 116 -0.01 8.88 -2.79
C GLY A 116 0.33 7.60 -2.00
N THR A 117 0.97 7.75 -0.83
CA THR A 117 1.32 6.61 0.04
C THR A 117 0.11 5.87 0.64
N GLY A 118 -1.11 6.38 0.45
CA GLY A 118 -2.35 5.65 0.75
C GLY A 118 -2.53 4.36 -0.06
N LEU A 119 -1.70 4.13 -1.08
CA LEU A 119 -1.58 2.84 -1.76
C LEU A 119 -1.05 1.71 -0.85
N ALA A 120 -0.22 2.05 0.16
CA ALA A 120 0.49 1.08 0.99
C ALA A 120 -0.36 -0.06 1.57
N PRO A 121 -1.47 0.19 2.30
CA PRO A 121 -2.29 -0.91 2.82
C PRO A 121 -2.93 -1.74 1.70
N PHE A 122 -3.20 -1.14 0.54
CA PHE A 122 -3.82 -1.82 -0.58
C PHE A 122 -2.86 -2.76 -1.31
N LEU A 123 -1.55 -2.50 -1.28
CA LEU A 123 -0.55 -3.45 -1.77
C LEU A 123 -0.62 -4.77 -1.00
N SER A 124 -0.86 -4.72 0.31
CA SER A 124 -1.08 -5.92 1.12
C SER A 124 -2.41 -6.60 0.78
N ILE A 125 -3.49 -5.84 0.59
CA ILE A 125 -4.83 -6.39 0.28
C ILE A 125 -4.86 -7.07 -1.09
N ILE A 126 -4.31 -6.46 -2.15
CA ILE A 126 -4.31 -7.05 -3.51
C ILE A 126 -3.38 -8.27 -3.63
N LYS A 127 -2.53 -8.53 -2.64
CA LYS A 127 -1.71 -9.74 -2.56
C LYS A 127 -2.37 -10.83 -1.72
N ASP A 128 -3.54 -10.60 -1.15
CA ASP A 128 -4.23 -11.56 -0.27
C ASP A 128 -5.28 -12.38 -1.04
N ALA A 129 -5.15 -13.71 -1.03
CA ALA A 129 -6.12 -14.61 -1.66
C ALA A 129 -7.54 -14.46 -1.08
N ASP A 130 -7.68 -14.17 0.22
CA ASP A 130 -8.97 -13.96 0.88
C ASP A 130 -9.74 -12.77 0.27
N THR A 131 -9.03 -11.78 -0.27
CA THR A 131 -9.66 -10.68 -1.02
C THR A 131 -10.38 -11.22 -2.25
N TYR A 132 -9.73 -12.10 -2.99
CA TYR A 132 -10.28 -12.64 -4.23
C TYR A 132 -11.37 -13.69 -3.98
N ASP A 133 -11.41 -14.33 -2.82
CA ASP A 133 -12.52 -15.21 -2.44
C ASP A 133 -13.78 -14.41 -2.09
N LYS A 134 -13.61 -13.25 -1.44
CA LYS A 134 -14.72 -12.41 -0.96
C LYS A 134 -15.38 -11.57 -2.05
N TYR A 135 -14.63 -11.16 -3.07
CA TYR A 135 -15.11 -10.22 -4.08
C TYR A 135 -15.02 -10.80 -5.49
N GLN A 136 -15.99 -10.44 -6.34
CA GLN A 136 -15.98 -10.78 -7.76
C GLN A 136 -15.09 -9.84 -8.55
N LYS A 137 -14.95 -8.58 -8.09
CA LYS A 137 -14.11 -7.56 -8.70
C LYS A 137 -13.43 -6.73 -7.62
N VAL A 138 -12.16 -6.41 -7.81
CA VAL A 138 -11.36 -5.54 -6.93
C VAL A 138 -10.88 -4.37 -7.77
N VAL A 139 -11.30 -3.16 -7.45
CA VAL A 139 -10.91 -1.94 -8.17
C VAL A 139 -9.94 -1.16 -7.31
N LEU A 140 -8.68 -1.11 -7.72
CA LEU A 140 -7.64 -0.33 -7.07
C LEU A 140 -7.48 1.02 -7.78
N VAL A 141 -7.95 2.09 -7.14
CA VAL A 141 -7.77 3.47 -7.63
C VAL A 141 -6.58 4.10 -6.93
N HIS A 142 -5.58 4.54 -7.71
CA HIS A 142 -4.38 5.20 -7.19
C HIS A 142 -4.22 6.61 -7.77
N GLY A 143 -4.49 7.62 -6.96
CA GLY A 143 -4.41 9.03 -7.35
C GLY A 143 -3.10 9.71 -6.95
N CYS A 144 -2.40 10.30 -7.92
CA CYS A 144 -1.16 11.04 -7.72
C CYS A 144 -1.18 12.45 -8.36
N ARG A 145 -0.17 13.27 -8.06
CA ARG A 145 0.05 14.56 -8.72
C ARG A 145 0.75 14.39 -10.06
N GLN A 146 1.78 13.54 -10.11
CA GLN A 146 2.61 13.29 -11.28
C GLN A 146 2.63 11.80 -11.65
N VAL A 147 2.97 11.48 -12.89
CA VAL A 147 3.06 10.11 -13.40
C VAL A 147 4.16 9.33 -12.69
N ALA A 148 5.29 9.98 -12.38
CA ALA A 148 6.41 9.36 -11.68
C ALA A 148 6.07 8.89 -10.25
N GLU A 149 5.03 9.46 -9.64
CA GLU A 149 4.55 9.07 -8.30
C GLU A 149 3.67 7.80 -8.32
N LEU A 150 3.37 7.24 -9.50
CA LEU A 150 2.62 5.97 -9.64
C LEU A 150 3.50 4.76 -9.28
N ALA A 151 4.04 4.76 -8.07
CA ALA A 151 4.82 3.67 -7.50
C ALA A 151 4.05 2.34 -7.61
N TYR A 152 4.79 1.25 -7.84
CA TYR A 152 4.27 -0.10 -8.05
C TYR A 152 3.38 -0.29 -9.30
N GLY A 153 3.24 0.71 -10.18
CA GLY A 153 2.41 0.58 -11.38
C GLY A 153 2.81 -0.61 -12.27
N ASP A 154 4.11 -0.80 -12.54
CA ASP A 154 4.61 -1.95 -13.29
C ASP A 154 4.39 -3.27 -12.57
N PHE A 155 4.64 -3.31 -11.25
CA PHE A 155 4.37 -4.49 -10.43
C PHE A 155 2.90 -4.92 -10.53
N ILE A 156 1.97 -3.97 -10.34
CA ILE A 156 0.52 -4.25 -10.35
C ILE A 156 0.05 -4.70 -11.74
N LEU A 157 0.58 -4.12 -12.81
CA LEU A 157 0.10 -4.35 -14.18
C LEU A 157 0.79 -5.53 -14.89
N ARG A 158 2.00 -5.90 -14.47
CA ARG A 158 2.84 -6.86 -15.19
C ARG A 158 3.30 -8.02 -14.32
N GLU A 159 3.77 -7.75 -13.10
CA GLU A 159 4.35 -8.80 -12.25
C GLU A 159 3.29 -9.56 -11.45
N LEU A 160 2.38 -8.85 -10.78
CA LEU A 160 1.33 -9.44 -9.95
C LEU A 160 0.36 -10.33 -10.77
N PRO A 161 -0.05 -9.96 -12.00
CA PRO A 161 -0.84 -10.84 -12.86
C PRO A 161 -0.12 -12.13 -13.25
N ASP A 162 1.21 -12.17 -13.19
CA ASP A 162 2.04 -13.35 -13.51
C ASP A 162 2.49 -14.11 -12.26
N HIS A 163 2.00 -13.74 -11.08
CA HIS A 163 2.32 -14.41 -9.83
C HIS A 163 1.87 -15.87 -9.82
N GLU A 164 2.75 -16.80 -9.45
CA GLU A 164 2.55 -18.26 -9.55
C GLU A 164 1.21 -18.73 -8.94
N PHE A 165 0.85 -18.19 -7.78
CA PHE A 165 -0.36 -18.61 -7.05
C PHE A 165 -1.56 -17.67 -7.18
N LEU A 166 -1.32 -16.39 -7.55
CA LEU A 166 -2.35 -15.35 -7.53
C LEU A 166 -2.73 -14.86 -8.94
N GLY A 167 -1.93 -15.17 -9.95
CA GLY A 167 -2.02 -14.58 -11.28
C GLY A 167 -3.38 -14.76 -11.93
N ASP A 168 -3.99 -15.95 -11.84
CA ASP A 168 -5.34 -16.19 -12.38
C ASP A 168 -6.41 -15.36 -11.65
N LEU A 169 -6.33 -15.27 -10.32
CA LEU A 169 -7.25 -14.46 -9.51
C LEU A 169 -7.11 -12.97 -9.85
N VAL A 170 -5.86 -12.49 -9.95
CA VAL A 170 -5.51 -11.10 -10.27
C VAL A 170 -6.01 -10.75 -11.67
N ARG A 171 -5.65 -11.54 -12.70
CA ARG A 171 -6.07 -11.30 -14.10
C ARG A 171 -7.60 -11.29 -14.25
N GLY A 172 -8.29 -12.16 -13.51
CA GLY A 172 -9.74 -12.27 -13.60
C GLY A 172 -10.51 -11.20 -12.83
N LYS A 173 -9.94 -10.62 -11.77
CA LYS A 173 -10.70 -9.82 -10.79
C LYS A 173 -10.11 -8.45 -10.46
N LEU A 174 -8.80 -8.26 -10.54
CA LEU A 174 -8.15 -6.99 -10.19
C LEU A 174 -8.21 -6.01 -11.37
N VAL A 175 -8.71 -4.81 -11.11
CA VAL A 175 -8.63 -3.69 -12.04
C VAL A 175 -7.84 -2.56 -11.40
N TYR A 176 -6.74 -2.17 -12.04
CA TYR A 176 -5.92 -1.05 -11.60
C TYR A 176 -6.26 0.22 -12.37
N TYR A 177 -6.66 1.26 -11.64
CA TYR A 177 -7.08 2.55 -12.17
C TYR A 177 -6.15 3.66 -11.60
N PRO A 178 -5.00 3.92 -12.23
CA PRO A 178 -4.14 5.04 -11.85
C PRO A 178 -4.69 6.35 -12.41
N THR A 179 -4.72 7.42 -11.61
CA THR A 179 -5.12 8.77 -12.06
C THR A 179 -4.11 9.83 -11.62
N VAL A 180 -3.89 10.84 -12.46
CA VAL A 180 -2.90 11.91 -12.25
C VAL A 180 -3.55 13.28 -12.38
N THR A 181 -3.12 14.26 -11.58
CA THR A 181 -3.77 15.58 -11.54
C THR A 181 -2.98 16.71 -12.22
N ARG A 182 -1.65 16.63 -12.33
CA ARG A 182 -0.80 17.75 -12.78
C ARG A 182 -0.05 17.51 -14.09
N GLU A 183 -0.23 16.35 -14.71
CA GLU A 183 0.41 15.98 -15.97
C GLU A 183 -0.59 15.36 -16.95
N PRO A 184 -0.30 15.37 -18.27
CA PRO A 184 -1.04 14.56 -19.23
C PRO A 184 -0.93 13.07 -18.89
N PHE A 185 -2.06 12.40 -18.72
CA PHE A 185 -2.13 10.96 -18.44
C PHE A 185 -3.46 10.41 -18.95
N ARG A 186 -3.57 9.08 -19.09
CA ARG A 186 -4.78 8.42 -19.64
C ARG A 186 -6.03 8.66 -18.79
N ASN A 187 -5.91 8.66 -17.48
CA ASN A 187 -6.97 9.03 -16.54
C ASN A 187 -6.50 10.26 -15.77
N ARG A 188 -7.28 11.33 -15.78
CA ARG A 188 -6.89 12.61 -15.16
C ARG A 188 -7.95 13.11 -14.22
N GLY A 189 -7.52 13.65 -13.08
CA GLY A 189 -8.41 14.24 -12.08
C GLY A 189 -8.31 13.56 -10.72
N ARG A 190 -8.96 14.18 -9.72
CA ARG A 190 -9.05 13.60 -8.38
C ARG A 190 -10.09 12.48 -8.40
N LEU A 191 -9.84 11.41 -7.64
CA LEU A 191 -10.77 10.29 -7.54
C LEU A 191 -12.18 10.72 -7.12
N THR A 192 -12.31 11.77 -6.30
CA THR A 192 -13.61 12.32 -5.88
C THR A 192 -14.40 12.84 -7.07
N ASP A 193 -13.74 13.58 -7.96
CA ASP A 193 -14.38 14.22 -9.11
C ASP A 193 -14.74 13.15 -10.15
N LEU A 194 -13.90 12.11 -10.31
CA LEU A 194 -14.16 10.98 -11.17
C LEU A 194 -15.34 10.12 -10.69
N ILE A 195 -15.55 10.04 -9.37
CA ILE A 195 -16.70 9.36 -8.79
C ILE A 195 -17.97 10.20 -8.98
N THR A 196 -17.95 11.48 -8.59
CA THR A 196 -19.16 12.34 -8.64
C THR A 196 -19.62 12.65 -10.06
N SER A 197 -18.70 12.63 -11.04
CA SER A 197 -19.02 12.78 -12.47
C SER A 197 -19.36 11.46 -13.16
N ASN A 198 -19.35 10.32 -12.45
CA ASN A 198 -19.46 8.96 -13.00
C ASN A 198 -18.35 8.53 -13.97
N THR A 199 -17.38 9.38 -14.30
CA THR A 199 -16.25 9.06 -15.18
C THR A 199 -15.55 7.76 -14.79
N LEU A 200 -15.32 7.52 -13.48
CA LEU A 200 -14.68 6.29 -13.01
C LEU A 200 -15.49 5.04 -13.41
N SER A 201 -16.80 5.09 -13.24
CA SER A 201 -17.68 3.95 -13.50
C SER A 201 -17.85 3.73 -15.00
N GLU A 202 -17.95 4.81 -15.77
CA GLU A 202 -17.97 4.80 -17.23
C GLU A 202 -16.70 4.18 -17.83
N ASP A 203 -15.53 4.64 -17.38
CA ASP A 203 -14.23 4.11 -17.81
C ASP A 203 -14.08 2.61 -17.49
N LEU A 204 -14.65 2.16 -16.38
CA LEU A 204 -14.59 0.77 -15.91
C LEU A 204 -15.70 -0.13 -16.49
N GLY A 205 -16.65 0.44 -17.23
CA GLY A 205 -17.83 -0.27 -17.75
C GLY A 205 -18.70 -0.87 -16.64
N VAL A 206 -18.82 -0.19 -15.50
CA VAL A 206 -19.61 -0.64 -14.33
C VAL A 206 -20.69 0.37 -13.99
N PRO A 207 -21.74 -0.03 -13.24
CA PRO A 207 -22.73 0.91 -12.73
C PRO A 207 -22.08 2.01 -11.86
N PRO A 208 -22.66 3.22 -11.81
CA PRO A 208 -22.30 4.24 -10.83
C PRO A 208 -22.23 3.69 -9.40
N LEU A 209 -21.38 4.30 -8.58
CA LEU A 209 -21.38 3.99 -7.15
C LEU A 209 -22.70 4.49 -6.55
N ASP A 210 -23.52 3.54 -6.09
CA ASP A 210 -24.79 3.82 -5.44
C ASP A 210 -24.58 3.86 -3.91
N PRO A 211 -24.89 4.98 -3.23
CA PRO A 211 -24.84 5.05 -1.78
C PRO A 211 -26.07 4.43 -1.07
N GLU A 212 -27.13 4.08 -1.80
CA GLU A 212 -28.34 3.40 -1.27
C GLU A 212 -28.25 1.87 -1.32
#